data_AF-A0A920VD39-F1
#
_entry.id   AF-A0A920VD39-F1
#
_cell.length_a   1.000
_cell.length_b   1.000
_cell.length_c   1.000
_cell.angle_alpha   90.00
_cell.angle_beta   90.00
_cell.angle_gamma   90.00
#
_symmetry.space_group_name_H-M   'P 1'
#
loop_
_entity.id
_entity.type
_entity.pdbx_description
1 polymer ?
#
loop_
_entity_poly.entity_id
_entity_poly.type
_entity_poly.pdbx_seq_one_letter_code
_entity_poly.pdbx_strand_id
1 'polypeptide(L)'
;MWAGRILGLDQDKMGHAISLAVTPALPLAVTRSGELSMWKGCATAASTRSAVFAAMLAAEGMTGPGEPFEGRRGLWEQGVGKPVEIDDFPLGAIRTDDDPFRITQTIVKSYPSQIHTQAPIGLALDLAKEVSLGDIRSIHIDTYHTAASSASSEPEKWDPKTRETADHSIPFLVAAAFQEGGITPNSFTPMLIADTTKRRLWPR
;
A
#
# COMPACT_ATOMS: atom_id res chain seq x y z
N MET A 1 17.89 6.31 4.73
CA MET A 1 18.49 7.55 4.19
C MET A 1 18.21 8.78 5.05
N TRP A 2 16.96 9.19 5.31
CA TRP A 2 16.67 10.34 6.19
C TRP A 2 17.28 10.23 7.60
N ALA A 3 17.14 9.08 8.27
CA ALA A 3 17.79 8.85 9.56
C ALA A 3 19.32 9.03 9.50
N GLY A 4 19.98 8.51 8.47
CA GLY A 4 21.42 8.70 8.27
C GLY A 4 21.80 10.17 8.03
N ARG A 5 20.99 10.94 7.29
CA ARG A 5 21.21 12.39 7.11
C ARG A 5 21.09 13.15 8.43
N ILE A 6 20.10 12.82 9.26
CA ILE A 6 19.93 13.42 10.60
C ILE A 6 21.12 13.08 11.51
N LEU A 7 21.64 11.86 11.41
CA LEU A 7 22.82 11.41 12.16
C LEU A 7 24.16 11.91 11.59
N GLY A 8 24.14 12.68 10.50
CA GLY A 8 25.36 13.21 9.89
C GLY A 8 26.26 12.15 9.25
N LEU A 9 25.69 11.04 8.77
CA LEU A 9 26.47 10.01 8.06
C LEU A 9 27.04 10.56 6.75
N ASP A 10 28.32 10.31 6.52
CA ASP A 10 28.98 10.50 5.24
C ASP A 10 28.55 9.43 4.22
N GLN A 11 29.13 9.47 3.02
CA GLN A 11 28.79 8.57 1.94
C GLN A 11 29.07 7.09 2.28
N ASP A 12 30.20 6.81 2.91
CA ASP A 12 30.61 5.44 3.24
C ASP A 12 29.71 4.84 4.33
N LYS A 13 29.47 5.59 5.41
CA LYS A 13 28.53 5.17 6.46
C LYS A 13 27.10 5.07 5.95
N MET A 14 26.69 5.93 5.02
CA MET A 14 25.38 5.81 4.37
C MET A 14 25.28 4.51 3.55
N GLY A 15 26.34 4.14 2.83
CA GLY A 15 26.42 2.88 2.11
C GLY A 15 26.25 1.67 3.03
N HIS A 16 26.95 1.66 4.16
CA HIS A 16 26.78 0.61 5.18
C HIS A 16 25.37 0.60 5.78
N ALA A 17 24.78 1.76 6.07
CA ALA A 17 23.41 1.85 6.59
C ALA A 17 22.37 1.28 5.61
N ILE A 18 22.52 1.54 4.30
CA ILE A 18 21.64 0.97 3.26
C ILE A 18 21.79 -0.55 3.22
N SER A 19 23.03 -1.04 3.20
CA SER A 19 23.30 -2.48 3.18
C SER A 19 22.73 -3.20 4.40
N LEU A 20 22.98 -2.68 5.61
CA LEU A 20 22.45 -3.23 6.87
C LEU A 20 20.91 -3.21 6.92
N ALA A 21 20.25 -2.30 6.21
CA ALA A 21 18.80 -2.25 6.13
C ALA A 21 18.21 -3.25 5.13
N VAL A 22 18.87 -3.46 3.99
CA VAL A 22 18.37 -4.30 2.88
C VAL A 22 18.62 -5.79 3.13
N THR A 23 19.84 -6.16 3.52
CA THR A 23 20.23 -7.59 3.64
C THR A 23 19.29 -8.43 4.51
N PRO A 24 18.81 -7.96 5.69
CA PRO A 24 17.93 -8.78 6.53
C PRO A 24 16.44 -8.64 6.23
N ALA A 25 16.01 -7.72 5.34
CA ALA A 25 14.60 -7.31 5.25
C ALA A 25 14.06 -7.35 3.82
N LEU A 26 13.43 -8.47 3.45
CA LEU A 26 12.61 -8.60 2.24
C LEU A 26 11.12 -8.71 2.60
N PRO A 27 10.31 -7.65 2.41
CA PRO A 27 8.87 -7.73 2.67
C PRO A 27 8.17 -8.60 1.62
N LEU A 28 7.42 -9.60 2.08
CA LEU A 28 6.66 -10.50 1.20
C LEU A 28 5.25 -9.97 0.91
N ALA A 29 4.78 -10.22 -0.32
CA ALA A 29 3.48 -9.75 -0.82
C ALA A 29 2.27 -10.32 -0.06
N VAL A 30 2.43 -11.48 0.61
CA VAL A 30 1.40 -12.11 1.47
C VAL A 30 0.82 -11.17 2.53
N THR A 31 1.56 -10.12 2.90
CA THR A 31 1.06 -9.02 3.76
C THR A 31 -0.21 -8.34 3.21
N ARG A 32 -0.47 -8.44 1.90
CA ARG A 32 -1.55 -7.74 1.17
C ARG A 32 -2.35 -8.63 0.22
N SER A 33 -2.22 -9.96 0.33
CA SER A 33 -2.92 -10.93 -0.51
C SER A 33 -3.85 -11.81 0.33
N GLY A 34 -5.00 -12.21 -0.23
CA GLY A 34 -6.00 -13.01 0.46
C GLY A 34 -6.68 -12.27 1.63
N GLU A 35 -6.84 -12.97 2.75
CA GLU A 35 -7.29 -12.38 4.02
C GLU A 35 -6.14 -11.64 4.71
N LEU A 36 -6.32 -10.33 4.92
CA LEU A 36 -5.27 -9.49 5.49
C LEU A 36 -5.33 -9.52 7.03
N SER A 37 -4.16 -9.68 7.66
CA SER A 37 -3.99 -9.64 9.12
C SER A 37 -3.59 -8.25 9.62
N MET A 38 -3.58 -8.07 10.95
CA MET A 38 -3.10 -6.85 11.62
C MET A 38 -1.68 -6.44 11.19
N TRP A 39 -0.85 -7.39 10.75
CA TRP A 39 0.51 -7.12 10.28
C TRP A 39 0.56 -6.11 9.13
N LYS A 40 -0.47 -6.05 8.28
CA LYS A 40 -0.60 -5.04 7.21
C LYS A 40 -0.42 -3.61 7.74
N GLY A 41 -0.99 -3.30 8.89
CA GLY A 41 -0.86 -1.98 9.53
C GLY A 41 0.53 -1.71 10.10
N CYS A 42 1.27 -2.76 10.44
CA CYS A 42 2.60 -2.68 11.05
C CYS A 42 3.76 -2.75 10.03
N ALA A 43 3.52 -3.28 8.83
CA ALA A 43 4.58 -3.60 7.86
C ALA A 43 5.49 -2.40 7.55
N THR A 44 4.91 -1.21 7.30
CA THR A 44 5.70 0.01 7.02
C THR A 44 6.45 0.52 8.26
N ALA A 45 5.84 0.42 9.44
CA ALA A 45 6.49 0.79 10.69
C ALA A 45 7.67 -0.13 11.01
N ALA A 46 7.52 -1.43 10.72
CA ALA A 46 8.61 -2.41 10.85
C ALA A 46 9.80 -2.07 9.95
N SER A 47 9.56 -1.75 8.67
CA SER A 47 10.63 -1.30 7.76
C SER A 47 11.30 -0.01 8.26
N THR A 48 10.52 0.94 8.77
CA THR A 48 11.05 2.20 9.33
C THR A 48 11.93 1.94 10.55
N ARG A 49 11.49 1.08 11.47
CA ARG A 49 12.26 0.66 12.65
C ARG A 49 13.59 0.04 12.23
N SER A 50 13.59 -0.89 11.27
CA SER A 50 14.82 -1.53 10.78
C SER A 50 15.77 -0.52 10.15
N ALA A 51 15.27 0.44 9.37
CA ALA A 51 16.09 1.47 8.73
C ALA A 51 16.73 2.45 9.74
N VAL A 52 16.00 2.83 10.80
CA VAL A 52 16.55 3.67 11.88
C VAL A 52 17.66 2.92 12.61
N PHE A 53 17.41 1.66 12.97
CA PHE A 53 18.39 0.83 13.67
C PHE A 53 19.66 0.61 12.83
N ALA A 54 19.52 0.33 11.52
CA ALA A 54 20.65 0.20 10.60
C ALA A 54 21.48 1.49 10.51
N ALA A 55 20.82 2.66 10.47
CA ALA A 55 21.53 3.94 10.46
C ALA A 55 22.28 4.20 11.77
N MET A 56 21.71 3.84 12.93
CA MET A 56 22.40 3.92 14.23
C MET A 56 23.63 3.01 14.28
N LEU A 57 23.50 1.77 13.81
CA LEU A 57 24.63 0.83 13.75
C LEU A 57 25.78 1.38 12.89
N ALA A 58 25.46 1.91 11.70
CA ALA A 58 26.46 2.50 10.81
C ALA A 58 27.10 3.78 11.41
N ALA A 59 26.34 4.57 12.18
CA ALA A 59 26.88 5.74 12.90
C ALA A 59 28.02 5.33 13.85
N GLU A 60 27.81 4.22 14.57
CA GLU A 60 28.76 3.57 15.48
C GLU A 60 29.86 2.76 14.77
N GLY A 61 29.92 2.78 13.43
CA GLY A 61 30.98 2.14 12.66
C GLY A 61 30.73 0.68 12.28
N MET A 62 29.52 0.15 12.48
CA MET A 62 29.16 -1.17 11.94
C MET A 62 29.15 -1.14 10.41
N THR A 63 29.92 -2.04 9.80
CA THR A 63 29.95 -2.22 8.34
C THR A 63 28.82 -3.15 7.88
N GLY A 64 28.15 -2.79 6.79
CA GLY A 64 27.24 -3.68 6.07
C GLY A 64 27.95 -4.51 4.99
N PRO A 65 27.36 -5.65 4.54
CA PRO A 65 27.86 -6.42 3.41
C PRO A 65 28.07 -5.58 2.14
N GLY A 66 29.08 -5.92 1.33
CA GLY A 66 29.28 -5.30 0.02
C GLY A 66 28.19 -5.69 -0.98
N GLU A 67 27.88 -4.80 -1.91
CA GLU A 67 27.00 -5.05 -3.07
C GLU A 67 25.67 -5.75 -2.71
N PRO A 68 24.85 -5.20 -1.77
CA PRO A 68 23.65 -5.88 -1.27
C PRO A 68 22.56 -6.12 -2.33
N PHE A 69 22.65 -5.44 -3.48
CA PHE A 69 21.70 -5.53 -4.58
C PHE A 69 22.23 -6.42 -5.71
N GLU A 70 23.32 -6.02 -6.37
CA GLU A 70 23.90 -6.67 -7.56
C GLU A 70 24.91 -7.78 -7.25
N GLY A 71 25.43 -7.82 -6.02
CA GLY A 71 26.45 -8.78 -5.62
C GLY A 71 25.95 -10.22 -5.70
N ARG A 72 26.90 -11.16 -5.67
CA ARG A 72 26.57 -12.60 -5.63
C ARG A 72 25.69 -12.90 -4.41
N ARG A 73 24.54 -13.53 -4.62
CA ARG A 73 23.47 -13.74 -3.62
C ARG A 73 22.85 -12.45 -3.07
N GLY A 74 22.96 -11.35 -3.80
CA GLY A 74 22.30 -10.07 -3.52
C GLY A 74 20.81 -10.11 -3.85
N LEU A 75 20.14 -8.98 -3.63
CA LEU A 75 18.69 -8.84 -3.79
C LEU A 75 18.19 -9.27 -5.17
N TRP A 76 18.89 -8.91 -6.25
CA TRP A 76 18.42 -9.21 -7.61
C TRP A 76 18.42 -10.71 -7.89
N GLU A 77 19.49 -11.41 -7.52
CA GLU A 77 19.59 -12.87 -7.69
C GLU A 77 18.58 -13.60 -6.80
N GLN A 78 18.47 -13.23 -5.53
CA GLN A 78 17.65 -13.97 -4.55
C GLN A 78 16.17 -13.61 -4.58
N GLY A 79 15.85 -12.32 -4.79
CA GLY A 79 14.48 -11.81 -4.73
C GLY A 79 13.79 -11.73 -6.08
N VAL A 80 14.54 -11.48 -7.16
CA VAL A 80 13.98 -11.28 -8.51
C VAL A 80 14.30 -12.45 -9.45
N GLY A 81 15.39 -13.17 -9.22
CA GLY A 81 15.80 -14.34 -10.01
C GLY A 81 16.34 -14.00 -11.40
N LYS A 82 16.59 -12.72 -11.68
CA LYS A 82 17.18 -12.23 -12.92
C LYS A 82 17.96 -10.94 -12.66
N PRO A 83 18.92 -10.59 -13.53
CA PRO A 83 19.52 -9.27 -13.51
C PRO A 83 18.44 -8.18 -13.58
N VAL A 84 18.61 -7.15 -12.78
CA VAL A 84 17.78 -5.95 -12.81
C VAL A 84 18.65 -4.84 -13.34
N GLU A 85 18.33 -4.35 -14.52
CA GLU A 85 18.87 -3.07 -14.99
C GLU A 85 17.98 -1.98 -14.44
N ILE A 86 18.58 -1.08 -13.67
CA ILE A 86 17.93 0.14 -13.23
C ILE A 86 18.41 1.21 -14.20
N ASP A 87 17.50 1.72 -15.02
CA ASP A 87 17.77 2.88 -15.87
C ASP A 87 18.30 4.03 -15.00
N ASP A 88 19.16 4.87 -15.59
CA ASP A 88 19.61 6.08 -14.93
C ASP A 88 18.40 6.81 -14.35
N PHE A 89 18.40 6.98 -13.04
CA PHE A 89 17.26 7.45 -12.28
C PHE A 89 17.41 8.97 -12.07
N PRO A 90 16.81 9.84 -12.91
CA PRO A 90 16.93 11.29 -12.74
C PRO A 90 16.29 11.80 -11.44
N LEU A 91 15.54 10.96 -10.75
CA LEU A 91 14.58 11.35 -9.71
C LEU A 91 15.20 11.61 -8.31
N GLY A 92 16.49 11.96 -8.22
CA GLY A 92 17.03 12.40 -6.92
C GLY A 92 18.51 12.75 -6.83
N ALA A 93 19.39 12.13 -7.63
CA ALA A 93 20.83 12.47 -7.63
C ALA A 93 21.22 13.36 -8.83
N ILE A 94 20.53 13.20 -9.97
CA ILE A 94 20.78 13.92 -11.22
C ILE A 94 19.42 14.37 -11.78
N ARG A 95 18.87 15.46 -11.22
CA ARG A 95 17.61 16.05 -11.70
C ARG A 95 17.89 17.02 -12.84
N THR A 96 17.01 17.05 -13.83
CA THR A 96 16.87 18.18 -14.76
C THR A 96 15.89 19.20 -14.19
N ASP A 97 15.93 20.44 -14.69
CA ASP A 97 15.11 21.54 -14.16
C ASP A 97 13.58 21.30 -14.28
N ASP A 98 13.18 20.42 -15.19
CA ASP A 98 11.79 20.07 -15.52
C ASP A 98 11.25 18.82 -14.77
N ASP A 99 12.05 18.19 -13.88
CA ASP A 99 11.63 17.00 -13.13
C ASP A 99 11.14 17.36 -11.71
N PRO A 100 9.83 17.36 -11.40
CA PRO A 100 9.33 17.77 -10.08
C PRO A 100 9.68 16.77 -8.97
N PHE A 101 9.93 17.27 -7.76
CA PHE A 101 10.16 16.40 -6.60
C PHE A 101 8.96 15.47 -6.36
N ARG A 102 9.20 14.17 -6.14
CA ARG A 102 8.13 13.19 -5.87
C ARG A 102 7.21 13.56 -4.71
N ILE A 103 7.70 14.31 -3.72
CA ILE A 103 6.88 14.82 -2.61
C ILE A 103 5.71 15.69 -3.11
N THR A 104 5.89 16.47 -4.17
CA THR A 104 4.85 17.32 -4.77
C THR A 104 3.87 16.53 -5.63
N GLN A 105 4.15 15.26 -5.90
CA GLN A 105 3.28 14.33 -6.63
C GLN A 105 2.59 13.33 -5.68
N THR A 106 2.61 13.59 -4.37
CA THR A 106 1.96 12.73 -3.38
C THR A 106 0.44 12.81 -3.53
N ILE A 107 -0.20 11.64 -3.59
CA ILE A 107 -1.67 11.55 -3.61
C ILE A 107 -2.17 11.46 -2.17
N VAL A 108 -3.06 12.37 -1.78
CA VAL A 108 -3.77 12.33 -0.49
C VAL A 108 -5.09 11.60 -0.67
N LYS A 109 -5.34 10.61 0.19
CA LYS A 109 -6.59 9.84 0.16
C LYS A 109 -7.70 10.62 0.82
N SER A 110 -8.85 10.71 0.15
CA SER A 110 -10.08 11.28 0.71
C SER A 110 -10.76 10.32 1.68
N TYR A 111 -10.61 9.01 1.45
CA TYR A 111 -11.25 7.96 2.24
C TYR A 111 -10.22 7.02 2.87
N PRO A 112 -10.47 6.47 4.07
CA PRO A 112 -9.57 5.56 4.77
C PRO A 112 -9.60 4.14 4.17
N SER A 113 -9.29 4.01 2.89
CA SER A 113 -9.34 2.76 2.13
C SER A 113 -8.16 2.61 1.15
N GLN A 114 -8.11 1.49 0.44
CA GLN A 114 -7.14 1.22 -0.63
C GLN A 114 -7.20 2.31 -1.73
N ILE A 115 -6.09 2.59 -2.42
CA ILE A 115 -6.00 3.74 -3.34
C ILE A 115 -6.92 3.63 -4.56
N HIS A 116 -7.11 2.43 -5.10
CA HIS A 116 -7.97 2.13 -6.24
C HIS A 116 -9.46 2.17 -5.90
N THR A 117 -9.82 2.16 -4.61
CA THR A 117 -11.23 2.23 -4.18
C THR A 117 -11.71 3.68 -4.01
N GLN A 118 -10.81 4.67 -4.06
CA GLN A 118 -11.15 6.08 -3.87
C GLN A 118 -12.17 6.58 -4.90
N ALA A 119 -11.97 6.28 -6.18
CA ALA A 119 -12.88 6.70 -7.25
C ALA A 119 -14.25 5.99 -7.17
N PRO A 120 -14.33 4.66 -7.01
CA PRO A 120 -15.61 3.97 -6.77
C PRO A 120 -16.41 4.52 -5.59
N ILE A 121 -15.75 4.83 -4.46
CA ILE A 121 -16.43 5.45 -3.30
C ILE A 121 -16.98 6.82 -3.67
N GLY A 122 -16.16 7.68 -4.30
CA GLY A 122 -16.60 9.02 -4.71
C GLY A 122 -17.82 8.99 -5.62
N LEU A 123 -17.81 8.13 -6.63
CA LEU A 123 -18.94 7.95 -7.55
C LEU A 123 -20.19 7.43 -6.83
N ALA A 124 -20.05 6.47 -5.91
CA ALA A 124 -21.17 5.96 -5.13
C ALA A 124 -21.81 7.07 -4.27
N LEU A 125 -21.00 7.93 -3.65
CA LEU A 125 -21.50 9.05 -2.85
C LEU A 125 -22.20 10.13 -3.67
N ASP A 126 -21.73 10.38 -4.90
CA ASP A 126 -22.41 11.31 -5.80
C ASP A 126 -23.74 10.72 -6.29
N LEU A 127 -23.75 9.45 -6.73
CA LEU A 127 -24.97 8.76 -7.19
C LEU A 127 -26.01 8.56 -6.07
N ALA A 128 -25.59 8.39 -4.82
CA ALA A 128 -26.49 8.27 -3.67
C ALA A 128 -27.35 9.52 -3.43
N LYS A 129 -26.98 10.67 -4.02
CA LYS A 129 -27.79 11.90 -3.99
C LYS A 129 -28.95 11.84 -4.99
N GLU A 130 -28.87 10.96 -5.99
CA GLU A 130 -29.79 10.87 -7.11
C GLU A 130 -30.65 9.60 -7.07
N VAL A 131 -30.13 8.50 -6.51
CA VAL A 131 -30.79 7.19 -6.50
C VAL A 131 -30.81 6.61 -5.08
N SER A 132 -31.99 6.21 -4.62
CA SER A 132 -32.13 5.53 -3.33
C SER A 132 -31.70 4.07 -3.44
N LEU A 133 -31.05 3.55 -2.40
CA LEU A 133 -30.54 2.18 -2.39
C LEU A 133 -31.58 1.09 -2.69
N GLY A 134 -32.84 1.32 -2.25
CA GLY A 134 -33.94 0.39 -2.48
C GLY A 134 -34.34 0.24 -3.95
N ASP A 135 -33.98 1.22 -4.80
CA ASP A 135 -34.32 1.24 -6.22
C ASP A 135 -33.24 0.60 -7.10
N ILE A 136 -32.11 0.21 -6.49
CA ILE A 136 -30.94 -0.33 -7.20
C ILE A 136 -31.06 -1.85 -7.32
N ARG A 137 -31.28 -2.34 -8.55
CA ARG A 137 -31.27 -3.78 -8.85
C ARG A 137 -29.86 -4.37 -8.87
N SER A 138 -28.89 -3.65 -9.42
CA SER A 138 -27.50 -4.12 -9.61
C SER A 138 -26.56 -2.94 -9.79
N ILE A 139 -25.31 -3.12 -9.37
CA ILE A 139 -24.22 -2.16 -9.61
C ILE A 139 -23.15 -2.87 -10.46
N HIS A 140 -22.81 -2.27 -11.60
CA HIS A 140 -21.72 -2.71 -12.46
C HIS A 140 -20.61 -1.66 -12.44
N ILE A 141 -19.36 -2.08 -12.23
CA ILE A 141 -18.21 -1.18 -12.13
C ILE A 141 -17.17 -1.60 -13.15
N ASP A 142 -17.02 -0.80 -14.19
CA ASP A 142 -15.90 -0.90 -15.11
C ASP A 142 -14.68 -0.18 -14.53
N THR A 143 -13.55 -0.89 -14.45
CA THR A 143 -12.31 -0.35 -13.90
C THR A 143 -11.08 -0.94 -14.59
N TYR A 144 -9.90 -0.38 -14.30
CA TYR A 144 -8.64 -0.86 -14.85
C TYR A 144 -8.12 -2.10 -14.13
N HIS A 145 -7.28 -2.88 -14.83
CA HIS A 145 -6.79 -4.18 -14.39
C HIS A 145 -6.30 -4.20 -12.93
N THR A 146 -5.45 -3.25 -12.53
CA THR A 146 -4.87 -3.23 -11.18
C THR A 146 -5.92 -3.01 -10.08
N ALA A 147 -6.95 -2.20 -10.33
CA ALA A 147 -8.06 -2.04 -9.40
C ALA A 147 -8.86 -3.33 -9.28
N ALA A 148 -9.18 -3.95 -10.42
CA ALA A 148 -9.92 -5.21 -10.48
C ALA A 148 -9.15 -6.36 -9.80
N SER A 149 -7.83 -6.44 -10.01
CA SER A 149 -7.00 -7.55 -9.54
C SER A 149 -6.64 -7.48 -8.06
N SER A 150 -6.73 -6.32 -7.41
CA SER A 150 -6.31 -6.14 -6.01
C SER A 150 -7.45 -5.94 -5.03
N ALA A 151 -8.59 -5.41 -5.49
CA ALA A 151 -9.69 -5.00 -4.61
C ALA A 151 -11.04 -5.67 -4.94
N SER A 152 -11.05 -6.61 -5.89
CA SER A 152 -12.27 -7.33 -6.30
C SER A 152 -12.02 -8.69 -6.95
N SER A 153 -10.81 -9.26 -6.90
CA SER A 153 -10.50 -10.53 -7.56
C SER A 153 -10.70 -11.75 -6.66
N GLU A 154 -10.48 -11.61 -5.36
CA GLU A 154 -10.50 -12.69 -4.38
C GLU A 154 -11.88 -12.79 -3.69
N PRO A 155 -12.41 -13.99 -3.41
CA PRO A 155 -13.69 -14.18 -2.71
C PRO A 155 -13.80 -13.41 -1.39
N GLU A 156 -12.69 -13.23 -0.68
CA GLU A 156 -12.61 -12.48 0.57
C GLU A 156 -12.88 -10.99 0.36
N LYS A 157 -12.57 -10.43 -0.81
CA LYS A 157 -13.00 -9.07 -1.18
C LYS A 157 -14.50 -9.03 -1.48
N TRP A 158 -15.10 -10.15 -1.87
CA TRP A 158 -16.53 -10.33 -2.07
C TRP A 158 -17.28 -10.79 -0.82
N ASP A 159 -16.63 -10.94 0.34
CA ASP A 159 -17.28 -11.18 1.64
C ASP A 159 -16.28 -10.91 2.79
N PRO A 160 -15.87 -9.66 3.03
CA PRO A 160 -14.81 -9.37 3.98
C PRO A 160 -15.27 -9.68 5.41
N LYS A 161 -14.40 -10.33 6.19
CA LYS A 161 -14.63 -10.66 7.60
C LYS A 161 -13.79 -9.81 8.56
N THR A 162 -12.77 -9.14 8.05
CA THR A 162 -11.85 -8.32 8.81
C THR A 162 -11.89 -6.87 8.34
N ARG A 163 -11.52 -5.96 9.24
CA ARG A 163 -11.31 -4.54 8.92
C ARG A 163 -10.34 -4.37 7.75
N GLU A 164 -9.24 -5.11 7.76
CA GLU A 164 -8.15 -5.01 6.79
C GLU A 164 -8.53 -5.50 5.39
N THR A 165 -9.51 -6.40 5.29
CA THR A 165 -10.06 -6.85 4.01
C THR A 165 -11.18 -5.91 3.54
N ALA A 166 -12.00 -5.40 4.46
CA ALA A 166 -13.10 -4.48 4.14
C ALA A 166 -12.61 -3.15 3.53
N ASP A 167 -11.51 -2.57 4.02
CA ASP A 167 -10.92 -1.35 3.45
C ASP A 167 -10.22 -1.58 2.08
N HIS A 168 -10.14 -2.84 1.61
CA HIS A 168 -9.61 -3.28 0.31
C HIS A 168 -10.67 -3.96 -0.56
N SER A 169 -11.96 -3.80 -0.27
CA SER A 169 -13.05 -4.40 -1.03
C SER A 169 -13.84 -3.31 -1.77
N ILE A 170 -13.72 -3.23 -3.10
CA ILE A 170 -14.55 -2.32 -3.91
C ILE A 170 -16.05 -2.54 -3.63
N PRO A 171 -16.56 -3.78 -3.65
CA PRO A 171 -18.00 -3.96 -3.48
C PRO A 171 -18.51 -3.58 -2.10
N PHE A 172 -17.78 -3.91 -1.03
CA PHE A 172 -18.15 -3.51 0.33
C PHE A 172 -18.15 -1.99 0.46
N LEU A 173 -17.10 -1.32 -0.02
CA LEU A 173 -16.94 0.12 0.10
C LEU A 173 -18.00 0.89 -0.70
N VAL A 174 -18.37 0.41 -1.87
CA VAL A 174 -19.46 1.00 -2.67
C VAL A 174 -20.81 0.82 -1.97
N ALA A 175 -21.12 -0.39 -1.48
CA ALA A 175 -22.36 -0.62 -0.75
C ALA A 175 -22.44 0.22 0.55
N ALA A 176 -21.35 0.30 1.30
CA ALA A 176 -21.25 1.13 2.50
C ALA A 176 -21.41 2.62 2.19
N ALA A 177 -20.81 3.11 1.09
CA ALA A 177 -20.95 4.50 0.68
C ALA A 177 -22.41 4.88 0.36
N PHE A 178 -23.13 4.02 -0.37
CA PHE A 178 -24.56 4.22 -0.64
C PHE A 178 -25.43 4.20 0.62
N GLN A 179 -25.09 3.37 1.62
CA GLN A 179 -25.87 3.26 2.86
C GLN A 179 -25.59 4.35 3.87
N GLU A 180 -24.32 4.71 4.04
CA GLU A 180 -23.85 5.53 5.16
C GLU A 180 -23.61 6.98 4.74
N GLY A 181 -23.63 7.29 3.44
CA GLY A 181 -23.37 8.64 2.91
C GLY A 181 -21.92 9.11 3.13
N GLY A 182 -21.02 8.19 3.47
CA GLY A 182 -19.60 8.45 3.68
C GLY A 182 -18.85 7.19 4.09
N ILE A 183 -17.52 7.23 4.00
CA ILE A 183 -16.63 6.18 4.51
C ILE A 183 -15.70 6.81 5.54
N THR A 184 -15.77 6.31 6.77
CA THR A 184 -14.97 6.80 7.90
C THR A 184 -14.25 5.63 8.56
N PRO A 185 -13.31 5.87 9.49
CA PRO A 185 -12.74 4.77 10.28
C PRO A 185 -13.79 3.92 11.00
N ASN A 186 -14.95 4.50 11.36
CA ASN A 186 -16.04 3.79 12.04
C ASN A 186 -16.82 2.87 11.10
N SER A 187 -16.73 3.04 9.78
CA SER A 187 -17.41 2.17 8.80
C SER A 187 -16.87 0.73 8.80
N PHE A 188 -15.76 0.47 9.48
CA PHE A 188 -15.10 -0.84 9.54
C PHE A 188 -15.23 -1.54 10.91
N THR A 189 -16.27 -1.21 11.69
CA THR A 189 -16.55 -1.97 12.92
C THR A 189 -17.03 -3.39 12.57
N PRO A 190 -16.80 -4.39 13.45
CA PRO A 190 -17.27 -5.76 13.22
C PRO A 190 -18.78 -5.84 12.93
N MET A 191 -19.57 -4.99 13.60
CA MET A 191 -21.01 -4.91 13.40
C MET A 191 -21.38 -4.43 11.98
N LEU A 192 -20.73 -3.39 11.47
CA LEU A 192 -21.01 -2.86 10.13
C LEU A 192 -20.45 -3.75 9.02
N ILE A 193 -19.33 -4.43 9.25
CA ILE A 193 -18.79 -5.43 8.32
C ILE A 193 -19.74 -6.63 8.22
N ALA A 194 -20.34 -7.04 9.34
CA ALA A 194 -21.28 -8.16 9.38
C ALA A 194 -22.69 -7.82 8.85
N ASP A 195 -22.98 -6.54 8.57
CA ASP A 195 -24.29 -6.09 8.11
C ASP A 195 -24.64 -6.70 6.74
N THR A 196 -25.58 -7.63 6.76
CA THR A 196 -26.00 -8.38 5.57
C THR A 196 -26.77 -7.52 4.57
N THR A 197 -27.26 -6.34 4.96
CA THR A 197 -27.94 -5.43 4.03
C THR A 197 -26.98 -4.90 2.95
N LYS A 198 -25.69 -4.74 3.28
CA LYS A 198 -24.63 -4.35 2.33
C LYS A 198 -24.40 -5.40 1.23
N ARG A 199 -24.76 -6.66 1.51
CA ARG A 199 -24.57 -7.79 0.58
C ARG A 199 -25.68 -7.90 -0.46
N ARG A 200 -26.79 -7.19 -0.31
CA ARG A 200 -27.92 -7.26 -1.26
C ARG A 200 -27.56 -6.76 -2.65
N LEU A 201 -26.53 -5.91 -2.75
CA LEU A 201 -26.09 -5.27 -3.99
C LEU A 201 -24.95 -6.02 -4.68
N TRP A 202 -24.46 -7.09 -4.08
CA TRP A 202 -23.41 -7.89 -4.70
C TRP A 202 -23.97 -8.61 -5.92
N PRO A 203 -23.26 -8.61 -7.07
CA PRO A 203 -23.49 -9.58 -8.12
C PRO A 203 -23.66 -10.98 -7.53
N ARG A 204 -24.76 -11.62 -7.92
CA ARG A 204 -24.91 -13.08 -7.83
C ARG A 204 -24.32 -13.72 -9.06
#